data_AF-A0A285BYW1-F1
#
_entry.id   AF-A0A285BYW1-F1
#
_cell.length_a   1.000
_cell.length_b   1.000
_cell.length_c   1.000
_cell.angle_alpha   90.00
_cell.angle_beta   90.00
_cell.angle_gamma   90.00
#
_symmetry.space_group_name_H-M   'P 1'
#
loop_
_entity.id
_entity.type
_entity.pdbx_description
1 polymer ?
#
loop_
_entity_poly.entity_id
_entity_poly.type
_entity_poly.pdbx_seq_one_letter_code
_entity_poly.pdbx_strand_id
1 'polypeptide(L)' 'MELAQHNQAISAEKTNLSVYTQKQLDLIAKELNERPRKTLNFLSPMEKILAVL' A
#
# COMPACT_ATOMS: atom_id res chain seq x y z
N MET A 1 16.04 19.77 14.50
CA MET A 1 15.15 19.99 13.34
C MET A 1 14.07 18.93 13.44
N GLU A 2 12.91 19.37 13.89
CA GLU A 2 11.80 18.58 14.43
C GLU A 2 10.94 18.07 13.28
N LEU A 3 10.83 16.75 13.10
CA LEU A 3 9.87 16.12 12.18
C LEU A 3 8.73 15.53 13.01
N ALA A 4 7.97 16.40 13.67
CA ALA A 4 6.72 16.04 14.29
C ALA A 4 5.56 16.37 13.34
N GLN A 5 4.91 15.29 12.88
CA GLN A 5 3.45 15.17 12.85
C GLN A 5 2.69 16.13 11.93
N HIS A 6 2.53 15.74 10.67
CA HIS A 6 1.40 16.19 9.86
C HIS A 6 0.62 15.00 9.30
N ASN A 7 -0.23 14.41 10.13
CA ASN A 7 -1.30 13.52 9.69
C ASN A 7 -2.63 14.18 10.09
N GLN A 8 -3.06 15.17 9.30
CA GLN A 8 -4.41 15.69 9.40
C GLN A 8 -5.39 14.71 8.74
N ALA A 9 -6.14 14.04 9.60
CA ALA A 9 -7.51 13.57 9.44
C ALA A 9 -7.93 13.03 8.05
N ILE A 10 -7.68 11.74 7.84
CA ILE A 10 -8.60 10.89 7.07
C ILE A 10 -9.55 10.28 8.10
N SER A 11 -10.87 10.41 7.91
CA SER A 11 -11.87 9.78 8.79
C SER A 11 -11.64 8.26 8.84
N ALA A 12 -11.09 7.78 9.96
CA ALA A 12 -10.29 6.56 10.04
C ALA A 12 -10.93 5.41 10.84
N GLU A 13 -12.25 5.33 10.95
CA GLU A 13 -12.85 4.22 11.72
C GLU A 13 -12.63 2.83 11.06
N LYS A 14 -12.17 2.77 9.80
CA LYS A 14 -11.84 1.49 9.11
C LYS A 14 -10.42 1.38 8.55
N THR A 15 -9.53 2.35 8.78
CA THR A 15 -8.17 2.30 8.20
C THR A 15 -7.15 3.01 9.07
N ASN A 16 -7.18 2.75 10.38
CA ASN A 16 -6.06 3.12 11.23
C ASN A 16 -4.88 2.18 10.98
N LEU A 17 -3.88 2.64 10.22
CA LEU A 17 -2.67 1.85 9.92
C LEU A 17 -1.59 1.98 11.01
N SER A 18 -1.75 2.85 12.01
CA SER A 18 -0.76 3.05 13.07
C SER A 18 -0.55 1.83 13.97
N VAL A 19 -1.47 0.86 13.90
CA VAL A 19 -1.37 -0.42 14.62
C VAL A 19 -0.35 -1.39 13.98
N TYR A 20 0.09 -1.11 12.75
CA TYR A 20 1.07 -1.94 12.05
C TYR A 20 2.45 -1.28 12.05
N THR A 21 3.49 -2.09 12.19
CA THR A 21 4.86 -1.65 11.92
C THR A 21 5.07 -1.41 10.43
N GLN A 22 6.03 -0.55 10.07
CA GLN A 22 6.38 -0.31 8.67
C GLN A 22 6.70 -1.61 7.92
N LYS A 23 7.46 -2.52 8.55
CA LYS A 23 7.78 -3.83 7.97
C LYS A 23 6.54 -4.66 7.65
N GLN A 24 5.52 -4.62 8.50
CA GLN A 24 4.26 -5.31 8.22
C GLN A 24 3.53 -4.67 7.04
N LEU A 25 3.49 -3.34 6.98
CA LEU A 25 2.90 -2.62 5.85
C LEU A 25 3.64 -2.90 4.53
N ASP A 26 4.97 -3.00 4.55
CA ASP A 26 5.77 -3.32 3.37
C ASP A 26 5.48 -4.74 2.86
N LEU A 27 5.35 -5.71 3.77
CA LEU A 27 4.97 -7.09 3.41
C LEU A 27 3.56 -7.16 2.81
N ILE A 28 2.60 -6.46 3.42
CA ILE A 28 1.23 -6.37 2.91
C ILE A 28 1.22 -5.70 1.53
N ALA A 29 1.95 -4.59 1.36
CA ALA A 29 2.05 -3.90 0.09
C ALA A 29 2.65 -4.79 -1.00
N LYS A 30 3.72 -5.53 -0.67
CA LYS A 30 4.33 -6.51 -1.58
C LYS A 30 3.32 -7.57 -2.01
N GLU A 31 2.64 -8.22 -1.08
CA GLU A 31 1.62 -9.23 -1.38
C GLU A 31 0.51 -8.68 -2.27
N LEU A 32 0.01 -7.47 -1.97
CA LEU A 32 -1.06 -6.85 -2.75
C LEU A 32 -0.62 -6.50 -4.18
N ASN A 33 0.62 -6.05 -4.34
CA ASN A 33 1.20 -5.64 -5.62
C ASN A 33 1.62 -6.82 -6.50
N GLU A 34 2.02 -7.94 -5.90
CA GLU A 34 2.38 -9.17 -6.62
C GLU A 34 1.15 -10.02 -6.96
N ARG A 35 -0.02 -9.76 -6.34
CA ARG A 35 -1.23 -10.57 -6.55
C ARG A 35 -1.85 -10.37 -7.94
N PRO A 36 -2.04 -11.46 -8.73
CA PRO A 36 -2.80 -11.45 -9.97
C PRO A 36 -4.22 -10.90 -9.82
N ARG A 37 -4.65 -10.01 -10.71
CA ARG A 37 -5.99 -9.42 -10.70
C ARG A 37 -6.76 -9.74 -11.97
N LYS A 38 -7.99 -10.25 -11.83
CA LYS A 38 -8.89 -10.50 -12.97
C LYS A 38 -9.11 -9.25 -13.81
N THR A 39 -9.24 -8.09 -13.15
CA THR A 39 -9.40 -6.77 -13.80
C THR A 39 -8.17 -6.33 -14.60
N LEU A 40 -7.01 -6.94 -14.36
CA LEU A 40 -5.76 -6.69 -15.08
C LEU A 40 -5.41 -7.87 -16.03
N ASN A 41 -6.41 -8.63 -16.47
CA ASN A 41 -6.21 -9.86 -17.27
C ASN A 41 -5.30 -10.87 -16.58
N PHE A 42 -5.47 -11.04 -15.26
CA PHE A 42 -4.65 -11.89 -14.39
C PHE A 42 -3.19 -11.48 -14.24
N LEU A 43 -2.80 -10.29 -14.70
CA LEU A 43 -1.51 -9.69 -14.33
C LEU A 43 -1.59 -9.07 -12.93
N SER A 44 -0.46 -8.99 -12.26
CA SER A 44 -0.28 -8.29 -11.00
C SER A 44 -0.19 -6.77 -11.21
N PRO A 45 -0.59 -5.96 -10.21
CA PRO A 45 -0.35 -4.52 -10.24
C PRO A 45 1.12 -4.15 -10.51
N MET A 46 2.06 -4.90 -9.92
CA MET A 46 3.50 -4.68 -10.12
C MET A 46 3.91 -4.85 -11.59
N GLU A 47 3.48 -5.92 -12.25
CA GLU A 47 3.77 -6.13 -13.68
C GLU A 47 3.19 -5.02 -14.56
N LYS A 48 1.98 -4.54 -14.25
CA LYS A 48 1.37 -3.44 -15.01
C LYS A 48 2.12 -2.12 -14.82
N ILE A 49 2.57 -1.83 -13.62
CA ILE A 49 3.34 -0.61 -13.34
C ILE A 49 4.70 -0.67 -14.05
N LEU A 50 5.41 -1.80 -13.94
CA LEU A 50 6.71 -1.99 -14.60
C LEU A 50 6.63 -1.87 -16.14
N ALA A 51 5.50 -2.22 -16.76
CA ALA A 51 5.32 -2.09 -18.20
C ALA A 51 5.13 -0.63 -18.70
N VAL A 52 4.93 0.33 -17.79
CA VAL A 52 4.66 1.75 -18.11
C VAL A 52 5.79 2.67 -17.62
N LEU A 53 6.74 2.14 -16.84
CA LEU A 53 7.96 2.82 -16.43
C LEU A 53 9.04 2.73 -17.52
#